data_AF-A0A830DG36-F1
#
_entry.id   AF-A0A830DG36-F1
#
_cell.length_a   1.000
_cell.length_b   1.000
_cell.length_c   1.000
_cell.angle_alpha   90.00
_cell.angle_beta   90.00
_cell.angle_gamma   90.00
#
_symmetry.space_group_name_H-M   'P 1'
#
loop_
_entity.id
_entity.type
_entity.pdbx_description
1 polymer ?
#
loop_
_entity_poly.entity_id
_entity_poly.type
_entity_poly.pdbx_seq_one_letter_code
_entity_poly.pdbx_strand_id
1 'polypeptide(L)'
;KPVVVDFSGDLNDGVSRIKEAVEGLDVGVLINNVGVSYPYARFLHEVDEKLLGDLIKVNVEGTTKVTQAILPGMIARKRGAIVNIGCGAAIVIPSDPLYSVYAATKA
;
A
#
# COMPACT_ATOMS: atom_id res chain seq x y z
N LYS A 1 -20.48 -3.05 -5.65
CA LYS A 1 -19.92 -4.27 -6.32
C LYS A 1 -18.44 -4.33 -5.97
N PRO A 2 -17.84 -5.51 -5.78
CA PRO A 2 -16.41 -5.61 -5.50
C PRO A 2 -15.58 -5.15 -6.71
N VAL A 3 -14.49 -4.43 -6.47
CA VAL A 3 -13.44 -4.13 -7.45
C VAL A 3 -12.20 -4.90 -7.05
N VAL A 4 -11.68 -5.71 -7.97
CA VAL A 4 -10.47 -6.51 -7.74
C VAL A 4 -9.32 -5.87 -8.52
N VAL A 5 -8.24 -5.58 -7.81
CA VAL A 5 -7.02 -4.94 -8.33
C VAL A 5 -5.80 -5.69 -7.82
N ASP A 6 -4.89 -6.02 -8.73
CA ASP A 6 -3.55 -6.51 -8.40
C ASP A 6 -2.57 -5.34 -8.36
N PHE A 7 -2.03 -5.05 -7.17
CA PHE A 7 -1.14 -3.90 -6.94
C PHE A 7 0.26 -4.13 -7.49
N SER A 8 0.65 -5.38 -7.79
CA SER A 8 1.91 -5.71 -8.46
C SER A 8 1.82 -5.50 -9.98
N GLY A 9 0.60 -5.53 -10.55
CA GLY A 9 0.28 -5.32 -11.96
C GLY A 9 0.21 -3.84 -12.38
N ASP A 10 -0.68 -3.49 -13.31
CA ASP A 10 -0.86 -2.08 -13.70
C ASP A 10 -1.62 -1.30 -12.62
N LEU A 11 -0.86 -0.62 -11.77
CA LEU A 11 -1.39 0.15 -10.66
C LEU A 11 -2.20 1.38 -11.13
N ASN A 12 -1.89 1.94 -12.30
CA ASN A 12 -2.63 3.11 -12.80
C ASN A 12 -4.03 2.73 -13.25
N ASP A 13 -4.17 1.63 -14.00
CA ASP A 13 -5.47 1.05 -14.35
C ASP A 13 -6.27 0.70 -13.09
N GLY A 14 -5.62 -0.02 -12.15
CA GLY A 14 -6.23 -0.41 -10.89
C GLY A 14 -6.80 0.77 -10.10
N VAL A 15 -6.02 1.85 -9.97
CA VAL A 15 -6.45 3.06 -9.27
C VAL A 15 -7.55 3.81 -10.03
N SER A 16 -7.55 3.81 -11.36
CA SER A 16 -8.64 4.37 -12.17
C SER A 16 -9.97 3.66 -11.87
N ARG A 17 -9.95 2.33 -11.86
CA ARG A 17 -11.13 1.51 -11.58
C ARG A 17 -11.63 1.69 -10.14
N ILE A 18 -10.73 1.92 -9.18
CA ILE A 18 -11.11 2.29 -7.81
C ILE A 18 -11.82 3.65 -7.81
N LYS A 19 -11.28 4.67 -8.50
CA LYS A 19 -11.91 6.00 -8.59
C LYS A 19 -13.33 5.93 -9.15
N GLU A 20 -13.50 5.23 -10.26
CA GLU A 20 -14.81 5.03 -10.90
C GLU A 20 -15.80 4.35 -9.94
N ALA A 21 -15.34 3.33 -9.20
CA ALA A 21 -16.22 2.59 -8.30
C ALA A 21 -16.63 3.36 -7.04
N VAL A 22 -15.83 4.34 -6.61
CA VAL A 22 -16.15 5.19 -5.45
C VAL A 22 -16.79 6.52 -5.85
N GLU A 23 -16.96 6.79 -7.14
CA GLU A 23 -17.57 8.02 -7.62
C GLU A 23 -18.99 8.17 -7.08
N GLY A 24 -19.31 9.36 -6.55
CA GLY A 24 -20.60 9.64 -5.90
C GLY A 24 -20.82 8.97 -4.54
N LEU A 25 -19.90 8.11 -4.07
CA LEU A 25 -20.00 7.49 -2.75
C LEU A 25 -19.44 8.40 -1.65
N ASP A 26 -20.11 8.39 -0.49
CA ASP A 26 -19.56 8.96 0.74
C ASP A 26 -18.66 7.94 1.44
N VAL A 27 -17.44 7.77 0.92
CA VAL A 27 -16.42 6.92 1.55
C VAL A 27 -16.01 7.53 2.89
N GLY A 28 -16.51 6.95 3.99
CA GLY A 28 -16.21 7.40 5.35
C GLY A 28 -14.86 6.93 5.89
N VAL A 29 -14.42 5.73 5.51
CA VAL A 29 -13.16 5.13 5.97
C VAL A 29 -12.44 4.47 4.81
N LEU A 30 -11.16 4.80 4.64
CA LEU A 30 -10.21 4.07 3.80
C LEU A 30 -9.28 3.25 4.70
N ILE A 31 -9.16 1.95 4.41
CA ILE A 31 -8.22 1.05 5.10
C ILE A 31 -7.18 0.60 4.09
N ASN A 32 -5.97 1.16 4.16
CA ASN A 32 -4.83 0.73 3.37
C ASN A 32 -4.20 -0.50 4.03
N ASN A 33 -4.79 -1.66 3.75
CA ASN A 33 -4.36 -2.97 4.28
C ASN A 33 -3.47 -3.76 3.30
N VAL A 34 -3.60 -3.51 2.00
CA VAL A 34 -2.85 -4.26 0.98
C VAL A 34 -1.35 -4.12 1.25
N GLY A 35 -0.63 -5.24 1.26
CA GLY A 35 0.80 -5.27 1.45
C GLY A 35 1.37 -6.65 1.18
N VAL A 36 2.66 -6.70 0.85
CA VAL A 36 3.44 -7.92 0.65
C VAL A 36 4.71 -7.86 1.50
N SER A 37 5.24 -9.03 1.82
CA SER A 37 6.54 -9.21 2.48
C SER A 37 7.35 -10.25 1.70
N TYR A 38 8.54 -10.54 2.20
CA TYR A 38 9.41 -11.56 1.65
C TYR A 38 8.76 -12.95 1.82
N PRO A 39 9.01 -13.89 0.90
CA PRO A 39 8.58 -15.28 1.07
C PRO A 39 9.35 -16.00 2.19
N TYR A 40 10.58 -15.56 2.47
CA TYR A 40 11.46 -16.01 3.54
C TYR A 40 12.62 -15.01 3.71
N ALA A 41 13.34 -15.10 4.83
CA ALA A 41 14.49 -14.25 5.13
C ALA A 41 15.59 -14.35 4.06
N ARG A 42 16.11 -13.23 3.56
CA ARG A 42 17.16 -13.18 2.52
C ARG A 42 18.18 -12.09 2.80
N PHE A 43 19.44 -12.30 2.43
CA PHE A 43 20.37 -11.18 2.38
C PHE A 43 19.97 -10.22 1.26
N LEU A 44 20.20 -8.92 1.45
CA LEU A 44 19.78 -7.90 0.49
C LEU A 44 20.33 -8.15 -0.93
N HIS A 45 21.56 -8.63 -1.05
CA HIS A 45 22.19 -8.92 -2.34
C HIS A 45 21.61 -10.17 -3.05
N GLU A 46 20.75 -10.94 -2.39
CA GLU A 46 20.04 -12.10 -2.94
C GLU A 46 18.57 -11.77 -3.28
N VAL A 47 18.13 -10.54 -2.99
CA VAL A 47 16.78 -10.09 -3.32
C VAL A 47 16.73 -9.80 -4.82
N ASP A 48 15.87 -10.52 -5.53
CA ASP A 48 15.66 -10.30 -6.95
C ASP A 48 14.91 -8.99 -7.22
N GLU A 49 15.18 -8.38 -8.39
CA GLU A 49 14.59 -7.09 -8.81
C GLU A 49 13.06 -7.10 -8.79
N LYS A 50 12.45 -8.25 -9.09
CA LYS A 50 10.99 -8.39 -9.07
C LYS A 50 10.47 -8.26 -7.64
N LEU A 51 11.01 -9.01 -6.69
CA LEU A 51 10.62 -8.93 -5.29
C LEU A 51 10.85 -7.53 -4.71
N LEU A 52 12.01 -6.92 -5.01
CA LEU A 52 12.33 -5.55 -4.59
C LEU A 52 11.29 -4.56 -5.13
N GLY A 53 11.01 -4.62 -6.44
CA GLY A 53 10.03 -3.77 -7.09
C GLY A 53 8.62 -3.96 -6.53
N ASP A 54 8.19 -5.21 -6.33
CA ASP A 54 6.87 -5.53 -5.78
C ASP A 54 6.69 -5.01 -4.35
N LEU A 55 7.71 -5.15 -3.49
CA LEU A 55 7.67 -4.64 -2.11
C LEU A 55 7.42 -3.13 -2.09
N ILE A 56 8.17 -2.36 -2.89
CA ILE A 56 8.05 -0.90 -2.94
C ILE A 56 6.72 -0.50 -3.57
N LYS A 57 6.39 -1.07 -4.73
CA LYS A 57 5.20 -0.73 -5.50
C LYS A 57 3.92 -1.02 -4.73
N VAL A 58 3.81 -2.20 -4.12
CA VAL A 58 2.59 -2.58 -3.41
C VAL A 58 2.46 -1.81 -2.09
N ASN A 59 3.50 -1.81 -1.26
CA ASN A 59 3.39 -1.29 0.10
C ASN A 59 3.39 0.25 0.14
N VAL A 60 4.15 0.91 -0.74
CA VAL A 60 4.36 2.36 -0.73
C VAL A 60 3.55 3.05 -1.83
N GLU A 61 3.82 2.71 -3.10
CA GLU A 61 3.18 3.40 -4.23
C GLU A 61 1.67 3.15 -4.25
N GLY A 62 1.25 1.89 -4.04
CA GLY A 62 -0.15 1.47 -3.99
C GLY A 62 -0.95 2.20 -2.92
N THR A 63 -0.49 2.14 -1.68
CA THR A 63 -1.07 2.87 -0.53
C THR A 63 -1.20 4.36 -0.84
N THR A 64 -0.15 4.96 -1.42
CA THR A 64 -0.12 6.39 -1.72
C THR A 64 -1.12 6.76 -2.81
N LYS A 65 -1.16 6.00 -3.92
CA LYS A 65 -2.05 6.28 -5.05
C LYS A 65 -3.52 6.06 -4.73
N VAL A 66 -3.86 5.03 -3.95
CA VAL A 66 -5.24 4.82 -3.48
C VAL A 66 -5.65 5.96 -2.55
N THR A 67 -4.78 6.35 -1.62
CA THR A 67 -5.06 7.51 -0.75
C THR A 67 -5.27 8.77 -1.58
N GLN A 68 -4.39 9.05 -2.54
CA GLN A 68 -4.50 10.19 -3.46
C GLN A 68 -5.83 10.18 -4.24
N ALA A 69 -6.34 9.00 -4.60
CA ALA A 69 -7.60 8.86 -5.31
C ALA A 69 -8.82 9.18 -4.44
N ILE A 70 -8.82 8.79 -3.17
CA ILE A 70 -9.98 8.94 -2.26
C ILE A 70 -9.98 10.28 -1.53
N LEU A 71 -8.79 10.81 -1.20
CA LEU A 71 -8.60 11.98 -0.34
C LEU A 71 -9.38 13.24 -0.80
N PRO A 72 -9.49 13.59 -2.10
CA PRO A 72 -10.22 14.77 -2.52
C PRO A 72 -11.69 14.79 -2.05
N GLY A 73 -12.36 13.63 -2.07
CA GLY A 73 -13.73 13.50 -1.61
C GLY A 73 -13.88 13.74 -0.10
N MET A 74 -12.95 13.20 0.70
CA MET A 74 -12.92 13.41 2.15
C MET A 74 -12.66 14.88 2.50
N ILE A 75 -11.74 15.55 1.78
CA ILE A 75 -11.45 16.98 1.95
C ILE A 75 -12.70 17.83 1.66
N ALA A 76 -13.36 17.59 0.52
CA ALA A 76 -14.54 18.35 0.12
C ALA A 76 -15.67 18.28 1.16
N ARG A 77 -15.84 17.11 1.79
CA ARG A 77 -16.85 16.89 2.84
C ARG A 77 -16.37 17.24 4.26
N LYS A 78 -15.09 17.59 4.42
CA LYS A 78 -14.42 17.86 5.71
C LYS A 78 -14.57 16.72 6.72
N ARG A 79 -14.70 15.48 6.26
CA ARG A 79 -14.81 14.29 7.10
C ARG A 79 -14.28 13.05 6.39
N GLY A 80 -13.72 12.13 7.17
CA GLY A 80 -13.20 10.85 6.71
C GLY A 80 -12.07 10.37 7.62
N ALA A 81 -11.78 9.07 7.57
CA ALA A 81 -10.64 8.47 8.25
C ALA A 81 -9.82 7.63 7.27
N ILE A 82 -8.49 7.71 7.38
CA ILE A 82 -7.56 6.86 6.64
C ILE A 82 -6.77 6.05 7.68
N VAL A 83 -6.80 4.73 7.55
CA VAL A 83 -6.07 3.80 8.41
C VAL A 83 -5.04 3.07 7.58
N ASN A 84 -3.76 3.26 7.89
CA ASN A 84 -2.64 2.55 7.25
C ASN A 84 -2.16 1.44 8.18
N ILE A 85 -2.00 0.23 7.64
CA ILE A 85 -1.47 -0.91 8.40
C ILE A 85 0.06 -0.86 8.39
N GLY A 86 0.61 -0.29 9.46
CA GLY A 86 2.04 -0.26 9.76
C GLY A 86 2.57 -1.60 10.28
N CYS A 87 3.85 -1.63 10.64
CA CYS A 87 4.48 -2.83 11.19
C CYS A 87 5.38 -2.49 12.38
N GLY A 88 5.26 -3.24 13.48
CA GLY A 88 6.20 -3.16 14.59
C GLY A 88 7.64 -3.47 14.17
N ALA A 89 7.82 -4.19 13.07
CA ALA A 89 9.13 -4.49 12.49
C ALA A 89 9.93 -3.26 12.06
N ALA A 90 9.23 -2.17 11.71
CA ALA A 90 9.87 -0.92 11.29
C ALA A 90 10.05 0.09 12.44
N ILE A 91 9.29 -0.03 13.53
CA ILE A 91 9.18 1.02 14.56
C ILE A 91 9.66 0.55 15.94
N VAL A 92 9.42 -0.71 16.30
CA VAL A 92 9.60 -1.21 17.67
C VAL A 92 10.86 -2.05 17.82
N ILE A 93 11.21 -2.85 16.82
CA ILE A 93 12.45 -3.64 16.86
C ILE A 93 13.63 -2.81 16.33
N PRO A 94 14.81 -2.86 17.00
CA PRO A 94 15.97 -2.06 16.65
C PRO A 94 16.60 -2.49 15.32
N SER A 95 16.33 -3.71 14.86
CA SER A 95 16.67 -4.20 13.54
C SER A 95 15.76 -5.36 13.12
N ASP A 96 15.39 -5.41 11.85
CA ASP A 96 14.73 -6.55 11.20
C ASP A 96 15.67 -7.15 10.15
N PRO A 97 16.71 -7.89 10.57
CA PRO A 97 17.72 -8.39 9.66
C PRO A 97 17.08 -9.33 8.64
N LEU A 98 17.59 -9.30 7.40
CA LEU A 98 17.14 -10.13 6.27
C LEU A 98 15.76 -9.77 5.70
N TYR A 99 15.13 -8.69 6.17
CA TYR A 99 13.87 -8.11 5.65
C TYR A 99 14.00 -6.61 5.35
N SER A 100 15.21 -6.16 4.99
CA SER A 100 15.58 -4.74 4.92
C SER A 100 14.64 -3.89 4.06
N VAL A 101 14.24 -4.36 2.88
CA VAL A 101 13.35 -3.61 1.98
C VAL A 101 11.93 -3.56 2.56
N TYR A 102 11.45 -4.64 3.17
CA TYR A 102 10.11 -4.67 3.77
C TYR A 102 10.04 -3.70 4.95
N ALA A 103 11.01 -3.76 5.86
CA ALA A 103 11.10 -2.82 6.98
C ALA A 103 11.13 -1.36 6.50
N ALA A 104 11.91 -1.07 5.45
CA ALA A 104 11.94 0.27 4.83
C ALA A 104 10.58 0.70 4.27
N THR A 105 9.79 -0.21 3.68
CA THR A 105 8.45 0.11 3.14
C THR A 105 7.38 0.30 4.22
N LYS A 106 7.69 -0.02 5.48
CA LYS A 106 6.76 0.07 6.62
C LYS A 106 7.16 1.13 7.66
N ALA A 107 8.27 1.84 7.42
CA ALA A 107 8.76 2.94 8.24
C ALA A 107 7.93 4.22 8.09
#